data_AF-U1QAV4-F1
#
_entry.id   AF-U1QAV4-F1
#
_cell.length_a   1.000
_cell.length_b   1.000
_cell.length_c   1.000
_cell.angle_alpha   90.00
_cell.angle_beta   90.00
_cell.angle_gamma   90.00
#
_symmetry.space_group_name_H-M   'P 1'
#
loop_
_entity.id
_entity.type
_entity.pdbx_description
1 polymer ?
#
loop_
_entity_poly.entity_id
_entity_poly.type
_entity_poly.pdbx_seq_one_letter_code
_entity_poly.pdbx_strand_id
1 'polypeptide(L)'
;MSPPSTPAGAGSSAPGCPANNQDAEGVPDSKPVPEASPLFMGFEAGFRGNQASEDYVSFEDGPFAGGTTKVIANLRQRLDDWYEEQSFEERVMEMFSPSHAEQDLVEGVGSNLGSDSGIDQFVDDIETEALDHGRVGHAQKAARANRDADGNVRLLRRHFESTDDIGSDQKVASLHFPSLQRNISAFEEVRRAMNGTDMPAVTPAVRQRVNNGILEYIFVRRRGYFLVPPRRHRSLPTPRPE
;
A
#
# COMPACT_ATOMS: atom_id res chain seq x y z
N MET A 1 16.27 30.09 10.57
CA MET A 1 16.83 29.02 9.72
C MET A 1 15.70 28.05 9.46
N SER A 2 15.14 28.05 8.26
CA SER A 2 14.14 27.06 7.87
C SER A 2 14.81 25.69 7.80
N PRO A 3 14.15 24.60 8.24
CA PRO A 3 14.72 23.27 8.09
C PRO A 3 14.90 22.97 6.59
N PRO A 4 15.92 22.19 6.21
CA PRO A 4 16.11 21.80 4.83
C PRO A 4 14.89 21.00 4.36
N SER A 5 14.31 21.41 3.23
CA SER A 5 13.26 20.66 2.57
C SER A 5 13.80 19.31 2.13
N THR A 6 13.37 18.23 2.78
CA THR A 6 13.55 16.86 2.30
C THR A 6 12.97 16.78 0.90
N PRO A 7 13.73 16.33 -0.12
CA PRO A 7 13.16 16.13 -1.45
C PRO A 7 12.01 15.12 -1.32
N ALA A 8 10.85 15.46 -1.89
CA ALA A 8 9.67 14.60 -1.95
C ALA A 8 9.98 13.36 -2.82
N GLY A 9 10.64 12.38 -2.21
CA GLY A 9 10.92 11.08 -2.78
C GLY A 9 9.92 10.07 -2.24
N ALA A 10 9.21 9.42 -3.17
CA ALA A 10 8.21 8.36 -2.95
C ALA A 10 6.87 8.85 -2.35
N GLY A 11 5.87 9.03 -3.23
CA GLY A 11 4.44 9.22 -2.96
C GLY A 11 3.95 9.02 -1.53
N SER A 12 4.20 10.00 -0.68
CA SER A 12 3.54 10.21 0.60
C SER A 12 2.79 11.54 0.52
N SER A 13 1.60 11.58 1.13
CA SER A 13 0.90 12.82 1.45
C SER A 13 1.85 13.74 2.23
N ALA A 14 1.66 15.06 2.16
CA ALA A 14 2.29 15.96 3.12
C ALA A 14 1.96 15.48 4.55
N PRO A 15 2.93 15.51 5.50
CA PRO A 15 2.68 15.11 6.88
C PRO A 15 1.42 15.78 7.44
N GLY A 16 0.55 15.00 8.09
CA GLY A 16 -0.67 15.49 8.73
C GLY A 16 -1.89 15.64 7.83
N CYS A 17 -1.85 15.30 6.53
CA CYS A 17 -3.05 15.34 5.69
C CYS A 17 -4.19 14.47 6.27
N PRO A 18 -3.97 13.20 6.67
CA PRO A 18 -5.03 12.39 7.30
C PRO A 18 -5.50 12.97 8.64
N ALA A 19 -4.58 13.35 9.51
CA ALA A 19 -4.89 13.87 10.84
C ALA A 19 -5.64 15.22 10.81
N ASN A 20 -5.48 16.00 9.74
CA ASN A 20 -6.25 17.23 9.51
C ASN A 20 -7.61 16.98 8.83
N ASN A 21 -7.92 15.73 8.45
CA ASN A 21 -9.15 15.34 7.74
C ASN A 21 -9.85 14.16 8.45
N GLN A 22 -9.86 14.18 9.79
CA GLN A 22 -10.53 13.15 10.61
C GLN A 22 -12.06 13.18 10.44
N ASP A 23 -12.63 14.25 9.89
CA ASP A 23 -14.06 14.39 9.57
C ASP A 23 -14.48 13.55 8.35
N ALA A 24 -13.53 12.88 7.68
CA ALA A 24 -13.83 12.01 6.56
C ALA A 24 -14.55 10.74 7.01
N GLU A 25 -15.64 10.39 6.32
CA GLU A 25 -16.40 9.18 6.62
C GLU A 25 -15.51 7.94 6.59
N GLY A 26 -15.66 7.10 7.62
CA GLY A 26 -14.89 5.89 7.82
C GLY A 26 -13.66 6.10 8.71
N VAL A 27 -13.46 7.28 9.30
CA VAL A 27 -12.51 7.49 10.40
C VAL A 27 -13.31 7.69 11.69
N PRO A 28 -13.00 6.96 12.79
CA PRO A 28 -13.79 7.07 14.01
C PRO A 28 -13.42 8.32 14.83
N ASP A 29 -14.44 8.95 15.42
CA ASP A 29 -14.27 10.11 16.31
C ASP A 29 -13.52 9.75 17.61
N SER A 30 -13.62 8.50 18.06
CA SER A 30 -13.15 8.02 19.37
C SER A 30 -11.64 7.77 19.43
N LYS A 31 -11.03 7.44 18.28
CA LYS A 31 -9.62 7.04 18.14
C LYS A 31 -9.03 7.66 16.87
N PRO A 32 -8.51 8.90 16.96
CA PRO A 32 -8.04 9.63 15.78
C PRO A 32 -6.82 8.97 15.13
N VAL A 33 -6.68 9.16 13.82
CA VAL A 33 -5.44 8.84 13.08
C VAL A 33 -4.26 9.56 13.73
N PRO A 34 -3.11 8.91 13.99
CA PRO A 34 -1.95 9.54 14.59
C PRO A 34 -1.47 10.78 13.80
N GLU A 35 -1.12 11.87 14.48
CA GLU A 35 -0.72 13.15 13.85
C GLU A 35 0.45 13.00 12.88
N ALA A 36 1.41 12.15 13.22
CA ALA A 36 2.58 11.88 12.40
C ALA A 36 2.28 10.98 11.18
N SER A 37 1.10 10.36 11.12
CA SER A 37 0.79 9.38 10.08
C SER A 37 0.65 10.06 8.71
N PRO A 38 1.36 9.58 7.67
CA PRO A 38 1.17 10.07 6.32
C PRO A 38 -0.10 9.49 5.66
N LEU A 39 -0.67 8.41 6.22
CA LEU A 39 -1.81 7.67 5.66
C LEU A 39 -2.96 7.48 6.67
N PHE A 40 -4.18 7.23 6.20
CA PHE A 40 -5.36 7.10 7.08
C PHE A 40 -5.29 5.85 7.97
N MET A 41 -4.63 4.78 7.54
CA MET A 41 -4.47 3.55 8.35
C MET A 41 -3.45 3.66 9.50
N GLY A 42 -2.75 4.80 9.63
CA GLY A 42 -1.91 5.08 10.80
C GLY A 42 -0.45 4.62 10.70
N PHE A 43 0.01 4.19 9.52
CA PHE A 43 1.38 3.73 9.29
C PHE A 43 2.01 4.36 8.05
N GLU A 44 3.33 4.47 8.06
CA GLU A 44 4.13 4.73 6.88
C GLU A 44 4.03 3.56 5.89
N ALA A 45 4.04 3.88 4.61
CA ALA A 45 4.14 2.89 3.55
C ALA A 45 4.97 3.44 2.40
N GLY A 46 5.24 2.58 1.42
CA GLY A 46 6.00 2.98 0.24
C GLY A 46 7.51 3.08 0.47
N PHE A 47 8.02 2.43 1.53
CA PHE A 47 9.43 2.19 1.83
C PHE A 47 10.25 1.94 0.56
N ARG A 48 11.35 2.67 0.40
CA ARG A 48 12.21 2.62 -0.80
C ARG A 48 12.71 1.22 -1.11
N GLY A 49 13.08 0.44 -0.10
CA GLY A 49 13.56 -0.95 -0.23
C GLY A 49 12.49 -1.91 -0.74
N ASN A 50 11.21 -1.60 -0.53
CA ASN A 50 10.09 -2.41 -1.01
C ASN A 50 9.44 -1.82 -2.28
N GLN A 51 10.22 -1.10 -3.09
CA GLN A 51 9.78 -0.46 -4.34
C GLN A 51 10.73 -0.79 -5.50
N ALA A 52 10.19 -1.11 -6.66
CA ALA A 52 11.00 -1.34 -7.86
C ALA A 52 11.73 -0.06 -8.30
N SER A 53 12.85 -0.19 -9.01
CA SER A 53 13.45 0.96 -9.71
C SER A 53 12.60 1.37 -10.92
N GLU A 54 12.77 2.61 -11.39
CA GLU A 54 12.11 3.06 -12.62
C GLU A 54 12.58 2.23 -13.84
N ASP A 55 13.85 1.87 -13.89
CA ASP A 55 14.43 1.04 -14.95
C ASP A 55 13.83 -0.37 -14.94
N TYR A 56 13.61 -0.96 -13.76
CA TYR A 56 12.99 -2.29 -13.64
C TYR A 56 11.59 -2.32 -14.25
N VAL A 57 10.76 -1.32 -13.93
CA VAL A 57 9.37 -1.29 -14.40
C VAL A 57 9.24 -0.83 -15.86
N SER A 58 10.32 -0.42 -16.50
CA SER A 58 10.34 -0.02 -17.90
C SER A 58 10.48 -1.20 -18.87
N PHE A 59 9.90 -1.07 -20.06
CA PHE A 59 10.16 -1.98 -21.17
C PHE A 59 11.59 -1.74 -21.70
N GLU A 60 12.35 -2.82 -21.86
CA GLU A 60 13.74 -2.76 -22.33
C GLU A 60 13.80 -2.55 -23.84
N ASP A 61 12.89 -3.16 -24.59
CA ASP A 61 12.89 -3.20 -26.04
C ASP A 61 11.47 -3.07 -26.65
N GLY A 62 11.40 -3.15 -27.97
CA GLY A 62 10.16 -3.06 -28.74
C GLY A 62 9.62 -1.64 -28.94
N PRO A 63 8.41 -1.50 -29.53
CA PRO A 63 7.84 -0.21 -29.95
C PRO A 63 7.56 0.74 -28.78
N PHE A 64 7.43 0.21 -27.56
CA PHE A 64 7.22 0.97 -26.34
C PHE A 64 8.45 0.99 -25.42
N ALA A 65 9.66 0.65 -25.91
CA ALA A 65 10.89 0.69 -25.12
C ALA A 65 11.06 2.03 -24.37
N GLY A 66 11.29 1.95 -23.06
CA GLY A 66 11.31 3.08 -22.11
C GLY A 66 9.91 3.52 -21.60
N GLY A 67 8.84 2.87 -22.05
CA GLY A 67 7.49 2.95 -21.51
C GLY A 67 7.29 1.97 -20.35
N THR A 68 6.06 1.87 -19.85
CA THR A 68 5.69 0.93 -18.77
C THR A 68 4.17 0.68 -18.80
N THR A 69 3.66 -0.21 -17.94
CA THR A 69 2.23 -0.30 -17.67
C THR A 69 1.91 0.36 -16.33
N LYS A 70 0.70 0.91 -16.21
CA LYS A 70 0.20 1.55 -15.01
C LYS A 70 -1.16 0.96 -14.63
N VAL A 71 -1.31 0.59 -13.37
CA VAL A 71 -2.64 0.36 -12.77
C VAL A 71 -2.97 1.54 -11.87
N ILE A 72 -4.21 1.99 -11.93
CA ILE A 72 -4.76 2.96 -10.97
C ILE A 72 -5.97 2.30 -10.33
N ALA A 73 -5.96 2.19 -9.01
CA ALA A 73 -7.15 1.88 -8.23
C ALA A 73 -7.52 3.06 -7.34
N ASN A 74 -8.82 3.24 -7.11
CA ASN A 74 -9.33 4.04 -6.01
C ASN A 74 -9.98 3.10 -5.00
N LEU A 75 -9.64 3.29 -3.73
CA LEU A 75 -10.11 2.48 -2.63
C LEU A 75 -10.77 3.41 -1.60
N ARG A 76 -11.97 3.07 -1.16
CA ARG A 76 -12.58 3.65 0.02
C ARG A 76 -12.13 2.86 1.24
N GLN A 77 -11.77 3.55 2.31
CA GLN A 77 -11.36 2.97 3.58
C GLN A 77 -12.50 3.12 4.59
N ARG A 78 -12.78 2.07 5.35
CA ARG A 78 -13.69 2.07 6.49
C ARG A 78 -12.91 1.59 7.69
N LEU A 79 -12.45 2.53 8.50
CA LEU A 79 -11.44 2.38 9.53
C LEU A 79 -12.02 2.47 10.94
N ASP A 80 -13.34 2.50 11.10
CA ASP A 80 -13.99 2.42 12.41
C ASP A 80 -13.49 1.16 13.14
N ASP A 81 -13.74 -0.02 12.57
CA ASP A 81 -13.32 -1.29 13.15
C ASP A 81 -11.78 -1.42 13.23
N TRP A 82 -11.06 -0.83 12.27
CA TRP A 82 -9.59 -0.81 12.26
C TRP A 82 -9.02 -0.15 13.51
N TYR A 83 -9.59 0.96 13.96
CA TYR A 83 -9.12 1.66 15.15
C TYR A 83 -9.85 1.21 16.42
N GLU A 84 -11.16 1.00 16.35
CA GLU A 84 -12.01 0.71 17.51
C GLU A 84 -11.84 -0.72 18.03
N GLU A 85 -11.79 -1.71 17.14
CA GLU A 85 -11.76 -3.13 17.51
C GLU A 85 -10.33 -3.70 17.60
N GLN A 86 -9.40 -3.22 16.77
CA GLN A 86 -8.01 -3.71 16.81
C GLN A 86 -7.14 -2.92 17.80
N SER A 87 -6.31 -3.63 18.55
CA SER A 87 -5.19 -3.05 19.29
C SER A 87 -4.09 -2.53 18.34
N PHE A 88 -3.14 -1.75 18.86
CA PHE A 88 -1.98 -1.33 18.07
C PHE A 88 -1.18 -2.53 17.55
N GLU A 89 -0.95 -3.51 18.41
CA GLU A 89 -0.23 -4.75 18.09
C GLU A 89 -0.91 -5.49 16.94
N GLU A 90 -2.23 -5.70 17.03
CA GLU A 90 -2.98 -6.36 15.97
C GLU A 90 -2.96 -5.59 14.65
N ARG A 91 -3.03 -4.25 14.70
CA ARG A 91 -2.86 -3.42 13.50
C ARG A 91 -1.47 -3.57 12.88
N VAL A 92 -0.42 -3.75 13.68
CA VAL A 92 0.93 -4.08 13.17
C VAL A 92 0.92 -5.46 12.51
N MET A 93 0.29 -6.47 13.13
CA MET A 93 0.17 -7.82 12.56
C MET A 93 -0.53 -7.81 11.20
N GLU A 94 -1.67 -7.11 11.10
CA GLU A 94 -2.48 -7.04 9.88
C GLU A 94 -1.84 -6.16 8.79
N MET A 95 -1.11 -5.10 9.15
CA MET A 95 -0.44 -4.22 8.18
C MET A 95 0.86 -4.84 7.65
N PHE A 96 1.71 -5.36 8.55
CA PHE A 96 3.04 -5.85 8.24
C PHE A 96 3.10 -7.38 8.24
N SER A 97 3.30 -7.99 9.42
CA SER A 97 3.17 -9.42 9.71
C SER A 97 3.06 -9.65 11.23
N PRO A 98 2.51 -10.80 11.67
CA PRO A 98 2.61 -11.25 13.06
C PRO A 98 3.99 -11.10 13.70
N SER A 99 5.06 -11.55 13.02
CA SER A 99 6.43 -11.41 13.53
C SER A 99 6.89 -9.97 13.79
N HIS A 100 6.39 -8.98 13.05
CA HIS A 100 6.71 -7.57 13.35
C HIS A 100 6.17 -7.12 14.70
N ALA A 101 4.98 -7.61 15.07
CA ALA A 101 4.35 -7.28 16.33
C ALA A 101 5.02 -8.02 17.49
N GLU A 102 5.26 -9.32 17.35
CA GLU A 102 5.91 -10.12 18.39
C GLU A 102 7.32 -9.63 18.74
N GLN A 103 8.06 -9.19 17.72
CA GLN A 103 9.44 -8.69 17.88
C GLN A 103 9.51 -7.17 18.15
N ASP A 104 8.35 -6.51 18.30
CA ASP A 104 8.23 -5.07 18.58
C ASP A 104 9.02 -4.19 17.59
N LEU A 105 8.94 -4.53 16.29
CA LEU A 105 9.74 -3.88 15.24
C LEU A 105 9.15 -2.55 14.77
N VAL A 106 7.89 -2.26 15.08
CA VAL A 106 7.16 -1.10 14.55
C VAL A 106 6.80 -0.15 15.67
N GLU A 107 7.51 0.97 15.75
CA GLU A 107 7.24 2.02 16.72
C GLU A 107 6.30 3.07 16.13
N GLY A 108 5.17 3.32 16.78
CA GLY A 108 4.22 4.36 16.38
C GLY A 108 3.74 4.18 14.95
N VAL A 109 4.07 5.11 14.05
CA VAL A 109 3.68 5.05 12.63
C VAL A 109 4.65 4.21 11.78
N GLY A 110 5.70 3.63 12.37
CA GLY A 110 6.71 2.82 11.66
C GLY A 110 7.89 3.61 11.10
N SER A 111 8.09 4.87 11.50
CA SER A 111 9.23 5.69 11.07
C SER A 111 10.59 5.08 11.43
N ASN A 112 10.64 4.24 12.47
CA ASN A 112 11.84 3.53 12.91
C ASN A 112 12.33 2.48 11.89
N LEU A 113 11.47 2.01 10.99
CA LEU A 113 11.83 1.08 9.91
C LEU A 113 12.70 1.75 8.81
N GLY A 114 12.75 3.08 8.79
CA GLY A 114 13.57 3.82 7.83
C GLY A 114 13.12 3.59 6.39
N SER A 115 14.00 3.00 5.57
CA SER A 115 13.74 2.86 4.12
C SER A 115 13.19 1.51 3.69
N ASP A 116 13.09 0.52 4.58
CA ASP A 116 12.66 -0.85 4.26
C ASP A 116 11.85 -1.39 5.44
N SER A 117 10.71 -2.02 5.17
CA SER A 117 9.94 -2.66 6.25
C SER A 117 10.60 -3.94 6.75
N GLY A 118 11.58 -4.52 6.04
CA GLY A 118 12.20 -5.80 6.41
C GLY A 118 11.26 -6.99 6.22
N ILE A 119 10.17 -6.83 5.47
CA ILE A 119 9.10 -7.84 5.38
C ILE A 119 9.56 -9.16 4.75
N ASP A 120 10.60 -9.11 3.91
CA ASP A 120 11.09 -10.28 3.18
C ASP A 120 11.56 -11.41 4.11
N GLN A 121 11.96 -11.10 5.34
CA GLN A 121 12.40 -12.09 6.32
C GLN A 121 11.25 -12.94 6.92
N PHE A 122 10.00 -12.53 6.72
CA PHE A 122 8.81 -13.17 7.30
C PHE A 122 7.87 -13.79 6.26
N VAL A 123 8.34 -13.92 5.00
CA VAL A 123 7.48 -14.37 3.90
C VAL A 123 7.28 -15.88 3.92
N ASP A 124 8.32 -16.64 4.25
CA ASP A 124 8.33 -18.10 4.19
C ASP A 124 7.53 -18.74 5.34
N ASP A 125 7.39 -18.04 6.46
CA ASP A 125 6.72 -18.54 7.67
C ASP A 125 5.21 -18.24 7.71
N ILE A 126 4.63 -17.69 6.65
CA ILE A 126 3.24 -17.19 6.65
C ILE A 126 2.20 -18.24 7.05
N GLU A 127 2.37 -19.51 6.67
CA GLU A 127 1.43 -20.57 7.05
C GLU A 127 1.52 -20.92 8.54
N THR A 128 2.74 -20.94 9.09
CA THR A 128 3.00 -21.12 10.51
C THR A 128 2.44 -19.95 11.31
N GLU A 129 2.72 -18.72 10.90
CA GLU A 129 2.18 -17.52 11.53
C GLU A 129 0.65 -17.49 11.48
N ALA A 130 0.04 -17.93 10.37
CA ALA A 130 -1.41 -18.04 10.27
C ALA A 130 -1.99 -19.03 11.30
N LEU A 131 -1.31 -20.16 11.54
CA LEU A 131 -1.74 -21.16 12.52
C LEU A 131 -1.57 -20.64 13.96
N ASP A 132 -0.43 -20.01 14.25
CA ASP A 132 -0.07 -19.59 15.61
C ASP A 132 -0.83 -18.33 16.05
N HIS A 133 -1.02 -17.37 15.13
CA HIS A 133 -1.67 -16.08 15.43
C HIS A 133 -3.10 -15.98 14.93
N GLY A 134 -3.55 -16.92 14.09
CA GLY A 134 -4.87 -16.88 13.47
C GLY A 134 -5.04 -15.71 12.49
N ARG A 135 -3.95 -15.10 12.01
CA ARG A 135 -3.93 -13.93 11.11
C ARG A 135 -2.68 -13.84 10.25
N VAL A 136 -2.74 -13.05 9.17
CA VAL A 136 -1.62 -12.83 8.24
C VAL A 136 -1.52 -11.38 7.78
N GLY A 137 -0.30 -10.89 7.56
CA GLY A 137 -0.08 -9.47 7.25
C GLY A 137 -0.31 -9.07 5.78
N HIS A 138 -0.70 -7.81 5.56
CA HIS A 138 -0.86 -7.24 4.22
C HIS A 138 0.47 -7.16 3.47
N ALA A 139 1.51 -6.59 4.08
CA ALA A 139 2.83 -6.50 3.46
C ALA A 139 3.42 -7.90 3.23
N GLN A 140 3.27 -8.82 4.20
CA GLN A 140 3.73 -10.21 4.12
C GLN A 140 3.18 -10.92 2.88
N LYS A 141 1.85 -10.89 2.73
CA LYS A 141 1.17 -11.49 1.56
C LYS A 141 1.59 -10.83 0.25
N ALA A 142 1.78 -9.51 0.23
CA ALA A 142 2.22 -8.81 -0.98
C ALA A 142 3.65 -9.23 -1.37
N ALA A 143 4.55 -9.34 -0.39
CA ALA A 143 5.96 -9.67 -0.60
C ALA A 143 6.14 -11.05 -1.25
N ARG A 144 5.30 -12.05 -0.90
CA ARG A 144 5.29 -13.41 -1.50
C ARG A 144 5.35 -13.44 -3.03
N ALA A 145 4.75 -12.45 -3.70
CA ALA A 145 4.68 -12.38 -5.16
C ALA A 145 5.37 -11.13 -5.75
N ASN A 146 5.95 -10.26 -4.92
CA ASN A 146 6.52 -8.98 -5.34
C ASN A 146 8.06 -9.01 -5.42
N ARG A 147 8.64 -10.22 -5.54
CA ARG A 147 10.05 -10.45 -5.84
C ARG A 147 10.16 -11.31 -7.09
N ASP A 148 11.13 -11.02 -7.95
CA ASP A 148 11.53 -11.95 -8.99
C ASP A 148 12.60 -12.94 -8.47
N ALA A 149 13.11 -13.80 -9.37
CA ALA A 149 14.08 -14.82 -9.02
C ALA A 149 15.41 -14.27 -8.50
N ASP A 150 15.76 -13.02 -8.85
CA ASP A 150 16.98 -12.34 -8.40
C ASP A 150 16.73 -11.47 -7.15
N GLY A 151 15.50 -11.49 -6.61
CA GLY A 151 15.10 -10.71 -5.45
C GLY A 151 14.75 -9.25 -5.75
N ASN A 152 14.61 -8.85 -7.02
CA ASN A 152 14.21 -7.48 -7.33
C ASN A 152 12.72 -7.27 -7.03
N VAL A 153 12.40 -6.08 -6.49
CA VAL A 153 11.00 -5.68 -6.30
C VAL A 153 10.33 -5.47 -7.66
N ARG A 154 9.11 -5.99 -7.83
CA ARG A 154 8.43 -6.01 -9.14
C ARG A 154 7.55 -4.80 -9.42
N LEU A 155 7.00 -4.18 -8.37
CA LEU A 155 6.07 -3.06 -8.47
C LEU A 155 6.65 -1.76 -7.95
N LEU A 156 6.32 -0.66 -8.63
CA LEU A 156 6.62 0.70 -8.21
C LEU A 156 5.34 1.47 -7.88
N ARG A 157 5.06 1.66 -6.59
CA ARG A 157 3.86 2.29 -6.06
C ARG A 157 4.07 3.79 -5.84
N ARG A 158 3.04 4.57 -6.14
CA ARG A 158 2.98 6.03 -5.96
C ARG A 158 1.60 6.42 -5.40
N HIS A 159 1.17 5.74 -4.35
CA HIS A 159 -0.13 5.96 -3.74
C HIS A 159 -0.15 7.26 -2.93
N PHE A 160 -1.35 7.77 -2.66
CA PHE A 160 -1.58 8.95 -1.83
C PHE A 160 -3.03 8.94 -1.36
N GLU A 161 -3.28 9.60 -0.23
CA GLU A 161 -4.64 9.71 0.33
C GLU A 161 -5.39 10.92 -0.25
N SER A 162 -6.71 10.81 -0.28
CA SER A 162 -7.66 11.88 -0.59
C SER A 162 -8.88 11.75 0.31
N THR A 163 -9.71 12.79 0.31
CA THR A 163 -11.03 12.77 0.94
C THR A 163 -12.18 12.63 -0.05
N ASP A 164 -11.88 12.38 -1.33
CA ASP A 164 -12.88 12.34 -2.40
C ASP A 164 -13.59 10.97 -2.47
N ASP A 165 -14.92 10.95 -2.67
CA ASP A 165 -15.65 9.74 -3.04
C ASP A 165 -16.00 9.73 -4.54
N ILE A 166 -15.88 8.57 -5.16
CA ILE A 166 -16.26 8.40 -6.55
C ILE A 166 -17.77 8.23 -6.65
N GLY A 167 -18.42 9.23 -7.27
CA GLY A 167 -19.85 9.23 -7.54
C GLY A 167 -20.70 9.80 -6.40
N SER A 168 -20.08 10.56 -5.48
CA SER A 168 -20.73 11.28 -4.38
C SER A 168 -19.90 12.50 -4.00
N ASP A 169 -20.52 13.51 -3.40
CA ASP A 169 -19.83 14.67 -2.80
C ASP A 169 -19.49 14.43 -1.31
N GLN A 170 -19.75 13.23 -0.79
CA GLN A 170 -19.39 12.84 0.57
C GLN A 170 -17.87 12.77 0.71
N LYS A 171 -17.33 13.39 1.77
CA LYS A 171 -15.94 13.18 2.15
C LYS A 171 -15.75 11.79 2.76
N VAL A 172 -14.78 11.03 2.27
CA VAL A 172 -14.49 9.66 2.75
C VAL A 172 -12.99 9.47 2.89
N ALA A 173 -12.53 8.62 3.80
CA ALA A 173 -11.14 8.18 3.76
C ALA A 173 -10.89 7.39 2.46
N SER A 174 -10.08 7.93 1.55
CA SER A 174 -9.88 7.38 0.20
C SER A 174 -8.40 7.28 -0.15
N LEU A 175 -7.99 6.15 -0.71
CA LEU A 175 -6.64 5.92 -1.24
C LEU A 175 -6.67 5.87 -2.77
N HIS A 176 -5.85 6.71 -3.39
CA HIS A 176 -5.48 6.54 -4.79
C HIS A 176 -4.22 5.69 -4.88
N PHE A 177 -4.30 4.58 -5.60
CA PHE A 177 -3.21 3.61 -5.73
C PHE A 177 -2.73 3.49 -7.19
N PRO A 178 -1.87 4.41 -7.66
CA PRO A 178 -1.05 4.18 -8.84
C PRO A 178 0.07 3.16 -8.55
N SER A 179 0.17 2.15 -9.43
CA SER A 179 1.31 1.22 -9.51
C SER A 179 1.85 1.21 -10.93
N LEU A 180 3.17 1.22 -11.07
CA LEU A 180 3.87 0.99 -12.31
C LEU A 180 4.54 -0.38 -12.26
N GLN A 181 4.51 -1.07 -13.39
CA GLN A 181 5.12 -2.39 -13.56
C GLN A 181 5.37 -2.65 -15.03
N ARG A 182 6.38 -3.47 -15.33
CA ARG A 182 6.69 -3.83 -16.71
C ARG A 182 5.52 -4.54 -17.37
N ASN A 183 4.98 -5.57 -16.72
CA ASN A 183 3.82 -6.33 -17.22
C ASN A 183 2.64 -6.22 -16.25
N ILE A 184 1.42 -6.10 -16.77
CA ILE A 184 0.18 -6.09 -15.98
C ILE A 184 0.06 -7.36 -15.12
N SER A 185 0.57 -8.50 -15.60
CA SER A 185 0.57 -9.76 -14.85
C SER A 185 1.27 -9.64 -13.49
N ALA A 186 2.35 -8.87 -13.39
CA ALA A 186 3.04 -8.65 -12.12
C ALA A 186 2.13 -8.01 -11.06
N PHE A 187 1.33 -7.01 -11.48
CA PHE A 187 0.35 -6.40 -10.58
C PHE A 187 -0.75 -7.39 -10.17
N GLU A 188 -1.28 -8.16 -11.11
CA GLU A 188 -2.34 -9.14 -10.82
C GLU A 188 -1.85 -10.30 -9.93
N GLU A 189 -0.60 -10.72 -10.07
CA GLU A 189 0.02 -11.73 -9.22
C GLU A 189 0.18 -11.24 -7.78
N VAL A 190 0.74 -10.04 -7.57
CA VAL A 190 0.83 -9.43 -6.23
C VAL A 190 -0.55 -9.20 -5.63
N ARG A 191 -1.52 -8.74 -6.41
CA ARG A 191 -2.91 -8.60 -5.97
C ARG A 191 -3.52 -9.94 -5.56
N ARG A 192 -3.28 -11.01 -6.32
CA ARG A 192 -3.78 -12.34 -5.99
C ARG A 192 -3.17 -12.85 -4.69
N ALA A 193 -1.86 -12.65 -4.49
CA ALA A 193 -1.19 -12.98 -3.24
C ALA A 193 -1.76 -12.18 -2.06
N MET A 194 -2.00 -10.88 -2.23
CA MET A 194 -2.65 -10.04 -1.20
C MET A 194 -4.06 -10.50 -0.84
N ASN A 195 -4.80 -11.15 -1.74
CA ASN A 195 -6.12 -11.71 -1.40
C ASN A 195 -6.03 -12.91 -0.44
N GLY A 196 -4.86 -13.55 -0.33
CA GLY A 196 -4.61 -14.66 0.60
C GLY A 196 -5.62 -15.79 0.48
N THR A 197 -6.06 -16.14 -0.74
CA THR A 197 -7.16 -17.11 -0.96
C THR A 197 -6.79 -18.55 -0.60
N ASP A 198 -5.50 -18.81 -0.44
CA ASP A 198 -4.90 -20.05 0.05
C ASP A 198 -4.99 -20.20 1.58
N MET A 199 -4.99 -19.09 2.33
CA MET A 199 -4.97 -19.11 3.80
C MET A 199 -6.14 -19.83 4.48
N PRO A 200 -7.39 -19.77 3.97
CA PRO A 200 -8.50 -20.53 4.56
C PRO A 200 -8.31 -22.05 4.52
N ALA A 201 -7.44 -22.57 3.64
CA ALA A 201 -7.09 -23.99 3.63
C ALA A 201 -6.06 -24.35 4.72
N VAL A 202 -5.29 -23.37 5.19
CA VAL A 202 -4.32 -23.50 6.29
C VAL A 202 -5.04 -23.46 7.64
N THR A 203 -5.90 -22.46 7.85
CA THR A 203 -6.65 -22.28 9.11
C THR A 203 -8.01 -21.62 8.88
N PRO A 204 -9.08 -22.05 9.60
CA PRO A 204 -10.38 -21.39 9.52
C PRO A 204 -10.41 -20.00 10.19
N ALA A 205 -9.38 -19.63 10.96
CA ALA A 205 -9.25 -18.32 11.59
C ALA A 205 -9.08 -17.19 10.56
N VAL A 206 -8.44 -17.49 9.43
CA VAL A 206 -8.22 -16.54 8.33
C VAL A 206 -9.27 -16.77 7.24
N ARG A 207 -10.04 -15.72 6.92
CA ARG A 207 -11.03 -15.74 5.82
C ARG A 207 -10.78 -14.57 4.88
N GLN A 208 -11.57 -14.43 3.81
CA GLN A 208 -11.34 -13.37 2.81
C GLN A 208 -11.28 -11.94 3.41
N ARG A 209 -12.04 -11.67 4.46
CA ARG A 209 -12.11 -10.35 5.13
C ARG A 209 -12.05 -10.47 6.66
N VAL A 210 -11.42 -11.52 7.17
CA VAL A 210 -11.23 -11.69 8.61
C VAL A 210 -9.80 -12.16 8.80
N ASN A 211 -9.04 -11.41 9.60
CA ASN A 211 -7.65 -11.71 9.95
C ASN A 211 -6.72 -11.91 8.73
N ASN A 212 -6.99 -11.19 7.64
CA ASN A 212 -6.36 -11.38 6.34
C ASN A 212 -5.80 -10.06 5.83
N GLY A 213 -4.95 -9.46 6.66
CA GLY A 213 -4.45 -8.11 6.52
C GLY A 213 -5.60 -7.11 6.45
N ILE A 214 -5.38 -6.07 5.65
CA ILE A 214 -6.30 -4.92 5.59
C ILE A 214 -7.57 -5.12 4.75
N LEU A 215 -7.87 -6.34 4.26
CA LEU A 215 -8.97 -6.58 3.30
C LEU A 215 -10.38 -6.31 3.86
N GLU A 216 -10.53 -6.35 5.17
CA GLU A 216 -11.75 -5.98 5.88
C GLU A 216 -12.06 -4.48 5.73
N TYR A 217 -11.01 -3.65 5.74
CA TYR A 217 -11.12 -2.20 5.88
C TYR A 217 -11.05 -1.43 4.55
N ILE A 218 -10.65 -2.09 3.46
CA ILE A 218 -10.48 -1.44 2.14
C ILE A 218 -11.45 -1.95 1.07
N PHE A 219 -12.03 -1.03 0.30
CA PHE A 219 -13.05 -1.31 -0.69
C PHE A 219 -12.72 -0.65 -2.03
N VAL A 220 -12.32 -1.44 -3.02
CA VAL A 220 -12.00 -0.94 -4.36
C VAL A 220 -13.27 -0.39 -5.02
N ARG A 221 -13.24 0.89 -5.41
CA ARG A 221 -14.35 1.57 -6.10
C ARG A 221 -14.22 1.50 -7.61
N ARG A 222 -13.01 1.74 -8.12
CA ARG A 222 -12.66 1.65 -9.55
C ARG A 222 -11.24 1.15 -9.73
N ARG A 223 -10.98 0.50 -10.86
CA ARG A 223 -9.63 0.14 -11.31
C ARG A 223 -9.52 0.30 -12.82
N GLY A 224 -8.41 0.87 -13.26
CA GLY A 224 -8.06 1.02 -14.68
C GLY A 224 -6.63 0.55 -14.94
N TYR A 225 -6.40 0.03 -16.15
CA TYR A 225 -5.12 -0.45 -16.64
C TYR A 225 -4.72 0.38 -17.85
N PHE A 226 -3.48 0.83 -17.89
CA PHE A 226 -3.00 1.77 -18.88
C PHE A 226 -1.62 1.36 -19.39
N LEU A 227 -1.39 1.59 -20.68
CA LEU A 227 -0.06 1.64 -21.24
C LEU A 227 0.47 3.06 -21.12
N VAL A 228 1.68 3.22 -20.60
CA VAL A 228 2.33 4.52 -20.48
C VAL A 228 3.49 4.58 -21.48
N PRO A 229 3.39 5.38 -22.56
CA PRO A 229 4.45 5.53 -23.54
C PRO A 229 5.76 6.06 -22.93
N PRO A 230 6.91 5.81 -23.57
CA PRO A 230 8.17 6.44 -23.18
C PRO A 230 8.09 7.96 -23.25
N ARG A 231 8.85 8.64 -22.38
CA ARG A 231 8.79 10.11 -22.23
C ARG A 231 8.97 10.87 -23.56
N ARG A 232 9.87 10.41 -24.44
CA ARG A 232 10.14 11.01 -25.75
C ARG A 232 8.94 11.06 -26.71
N HIS A 233 7.89 10.27 -26.44
CA HIS A 233 6.67 10.23 -27.26
C HIS A 233 5.46 10.81 -26.54
N ARG A 234 5.61 11.33 -25.32
CA ARG A 234 4.51 12.00 -24.62
C ARG A 234 4.39 13.44 -25.14
N SER A 235 3.34 13.72 -25.89
CA SER A 235 2.97 15.08 -26.25
C SER A 235 2.22 15.73 -25.09
N LEU A 236 2.75 16.83 -24.56
CA LEU A 236 1.98 17.71 -23.67
C LEU A 236 1.17 18.69 -24.53
N PRO A 237 -0.04 19.09 -24.12
CA PRO A 237 -0.71 20.23 -24.73
C PRO A 237 0.26 21.41 -24.75
N THR A 238 0.30 22.16 -25.86
CA THR A 238 1.07 23.41 -25.90
C THR A 238 0.60 24.30 -24.75
N PRO A 239 1.48 24.67 -23.80
CA PRO A 239 1.08 25.53 -22.69
C PRO A 239 0.45 26.81 -23.24
N ARG A 240 -0.73 27.16 -22.76
CA ARG A 240 -1.35 28.47 -22.97
C ARG A 240 -1.29 29.23 -21.65
N PRO A 241 -0.13 29.84 -21.32
CA PRO A 241 -0.07 30.75 -20.19
C PRO A 241 -0.85 32.02 -20.58
N GLU A 242 -2.00 32.23 -19.94
CA GLU A 242 -2.61 33.56 -19.77
C GLU A 242 -2.27 34.08 -18.38
#